data_AF-A0A948I6D3-F1
#
_entry.id   AF-A0A948I6D3-F1
#
_cell.length_a   1.000
_cell.length_b   1.000
_cell.length_c   1.000
_cell.angle_alpha   90.00
_cell.angle_beta   90.00
_cell.angle_gamma   90.00
#
_symmetry.space_group_name_H-M   'P 1'
#
loop_
_entity.id
_entity.type
_entity.pdbx_description
1 polymer ?
#
loop_
_entity_poly.entity_id
_entity_poly.type
_entity_poly.pdbx_seq_one_letter_code
_entity_poly.pdbx_strand_id
1 'polypeptide(L)'
;MGKQARERVLADTEAKAVLRNLRVSPQKLNVVAGMIRGMDCAKALTALTFSKRRISDDVRKVLQSAIANAENNHQLDVDRLYVKEASVGRGLVMKRFHAR
;
A
#
# COMPACT_ATOMS: atom_id res chain seq x y z
N MET A 1 -30.22 -21.01 2.63
CA MET A 1 -29.49 -20.63 1.40
C MET A 1 -28.57 -19.46 1.72
N GLY A 2 -27.28 -19.73 1.95
CA GLY A 2 -26.30 -18.71 2.34
C GLY A 2 -26.01 -17.74 1.19
N LYS A 3 -25.75 -16.46 1.51
CA LYS A 3 -25.35 -15.45 0.52
C LYS A 3 -24.13 -15.97 -0.26
N GLN A 4 -24.19 -15.88 -1.60
CA GLN A 4 -23.06 -16.18 -2.48
C GLN A 4 -21.85 -15.31 -2.10
N ALA A 5 -20.67 -15.91 -2.11
CA ALA A 5 -19.41 -15.20 -1.90
C ALA A 5 -19.21 -14.16 -3.01
N ARG A 6 -18.70 -12.98 -2.64
CA ARG A 6 -18.38 -11.94 -3.61
C ARG A 6 -17.28 -12.44 -4.55
N GLU A 7 -17.53 -12.34 -5.86
CA GLU A 7 -16.51 -12.60 -6.87
C GLU A 7 -15.31 -11.66 -6.72
N ARG A 8 -14.14 -12.18 -7.06
CA ARG A 8 -12.88 -11.47 -6.92
C ARG A 8 -12.79 -10.37 -7.99
N VAL A 9 -12.48 -9.14 -7.56
CA VAL A 9 -12.42 -7.96 -8.44
C VAL A 9 -11.05 -7.82 -9.13
N LEU A 10 -10.02 -8.50 -8.61
CA LEU A 10 -8.64 -8.41 -9.12
C LEU A 10 -8.33 -9.56 -10.06
N ALA A 11 -7.47 -9.31 -11.05
CA ALA A 11 -6.92 -10.34 -11.91
C ALA A 11 -6.05 -11.34 -11.11
N ASP A 12 -5.87 -12.55 -11.64
CA ASP A 12 -5.09 -13.61 -11.00
C ASP A 12 -3.60 -13.29 -10.87
N THR A 13 -3.12 -12.35 -11.68
CA THR A 13 -1.73 -11.86 -11.68
C THR A 13 -1.52 -10.67 -10.75
N GLU A 14 -2.55 -10.21 -10.04
CA GLU A 14 -2.49 -8.99 -9.23
C GLU A 14 -2.78 -9.27 -7.75
N ALA A 15 -1.97 -8.70 -6.89
CA ALA A 15 -2.18 -8.69 -5.45
C ALA A 15 -2.40 -7.26 -4.95
N LYS A 16 -3.25 -7.10 -3.93
CA LYS A 16 -3.56 -5.82 -3.31
C LYS A 16 -3.43 -5.90 -1.80
N ALA A 17 -2.87 -4.85 -1.20
CA ALA A 17 -2.92 -4.60 0.23
C ALA A 17 -3.42 -3.18 0.47
N VAL A 18 -4.23 -2.99 1.52
CA VAL A 18 -4.79 -1.68 1.87
C VAL A 18 -4.67 -1.47 3.38
N LEU A 19 -3.92 -0.43 3.76
CA LEU A 19 -3.92 0.06 5.14
C LEU A 19 -5.01 1.11 5.32
N ARG A 20 -5.91 0.87 6.27
CA ARG A 20 -7.03 1.76 6.60
C ARG A 20 -6.74 2.51 7.90
N ASN A 21 -7.37 3.67 8.08
CA ASN A 21 -7.34 4.48 9.30
C ASN A 21 -5.96 5.02 9.72
N LEU A 22 -5.07 5.25 8.75
CA LEU A 22 -3.77 5.87 9.02
C LEU A 22 -3.94 7.36 9.36
N ARG A 23 -3.43 7.79 10.52
CA ARG A 23 -3.52 9.18 11.01
C ARG A 23 -2.42 10.07 10.42
N VAL A 24 -2.35 10.16 9.10
CA VAL A 24 -1.35 10.95 8.38
C VAL A 24 -2.03 11.73 7.25
N SER A 25 -1.51 12.93 6.93
CA SER A 25 -2.02 13.72 5.81
C SER A 25 -1.85 12.98 4.48
N PRO A 26 -2.92 12.88 3.66
CA PRO A 26 -2.86 12.23 2.34
C PRO A 26 -1.77 12.81 1.44
N GLN A 27 -1.53 14.12 1.49
CA GLN A 27 -0.51 14.77 0.67
C GLN A 27 0.90 14.27 1.01
N LYS A 28 1.22 14.10 2.30
CA LYS A 28 2.53 13.62 2.74
C LYS A 28 2.75 12.16 2.34
N LEU A 29 1.70 11.34 2.43
CA LEU A 29 1.68 9.95 1.98
C LEU A 29 1.86 9.85 0.47
N ASN A 30 1.16 10.68 -0.31
CA ASN A 30 1.18 10.62 -1.77
C ASN A 30 2.58 10.85 -2.35
N VAL A 31 3.41 11.68 -1.70
CA VAL A 31 4.79 11.86 -2.15
C VAL A 31 5.63 10.59 -1.99
N VAL A 32 5.42 9.84 -0.89
CA VAL A 32 6.13 8.57 -0.65
C VAL A 32 5.58 7.48 -1.56
N ALA A 33 4.26 7.38 -1.70
CA ALA A 33 3.61 6.45 -2.63
C ALA A 33 4.02 6.74 -4.08
N GLY A 34 4.17 8.02 -4.44
CA GLY A 34 4.68 8.47 -5.72
C GLY A 34 6.07 7.97 -6.05
N MET A 35 6.95 7.91 -5.06
CA MET A 35 8.33 7.46 -5.22
C MET A 35 8.44 5.99 -5.61
N ILE A 36 7.54 5.13 -5.12
CA ILE A 36 7.63 3.67 -5.32
C ILE A 36 6.83 3.16 -6.53
N ARG A 37 6.05 4.02 -7.19
CA ARG A 37 5.25 3.63 -8.36
C ARG A 37 6.16 3.21 -9.52
N GLY A 38 5.89 2.05 -10.11
CA GLY A 38 6.64 1.50 -11.24
C GLY A 38 8.00 0.91 -10.87
N MET A 39 8.38 0.90 -9.60
CA MET A 39 9.63 0.28 -9.16
C MET A 39 9.45 -1.22 -8.90
N ASP A 40 10.53 -1.98 -9.07
CA ASP A 40 10.63 -3.37 -8.62
C ASP A 40 10.43 -3.43 -7.10
N CYS A 41 9.75 -4.48 -6.61
CA CYS A 41 9.43 -4.62 -5.18
C CYS A 41 10.70 -4.60 -4.30
N ALA A 42 11.77 -5.26 -4.73
CA ALA A 42 13.05 -5.26 -4.01
C ALA A 42 13.66 -3.85 -3.92
N LYS A 43 13.68 -3.10 -5.03
CA LYS A 43 14.19 -1.71 -5.05
C LYS A 43 13.33 -0.79 -4.19
N ALA A 44 12.01 -0.94 -4.26
CA ALA A 44 11.07 -0.17 -3.47
C ALA A 44 11.25 -0.40 -1.96
N LEU A 45 11.47 -1.64 -1.51
CA LEU A 45 11.76 -1.95 -0.11
C LEU A 45 13.04 -1.27 0.39
N THR A 46 14.09 -1.29 -0.43
CA THR A 46 15.37 -0.62 -0.13
C THR A 46 15.18 0.89 -0.06
N ALA A 47 14.51 1.49 -1.05
CA ALA A 47 14.24 2.92 -1.09
C ALA A 47 13.41 3.41 0.11
N LEU A 48 12.41 2.62 0.54
CA LEU A 48 11.60 2.94 1.72
C LEU A 48 12.39 2.80 3.03
N THR A 49 13.30 1.83 3.12
CA THR A 49 14.11 1.59 4.32
C THR A 49 15.10 2.73 4.60
N PHE A 50 15.70 3.31 3.55
CA PHE A 50 16.64 4.42 3.69
C PHE A 50 15.99 5.81 3.54
N SER A 51 14.67 5.86 3.41
CA SER A 51 13.96 7.13 3.30
C SER A 51 13.94 7.87 4.64
N LYS A 52 14.31 9.15 4.63
CA LYS A 52 14.28 10.01 5.84
C LYS A 52 12.86 10.34 6.34
N ARG A 53 11.82 9.99 5.58
CA ARG A 53 10.43 10.31 5.92
C ARG A 53 9.88 9.25 6.87
N ARG A 54 9.41 9.65 8.05
CA ARG A 54 8.75 8.76 9.04
C ARG A 54 7.64 7.88 8.45
N ILE A 55 6.94 8.39 7.43
CA ILE A 55 5.79 7.71 6.81
C ILE A 55 6.24 6.47 6.01
N SER A 56 7.51 6.40 5.62
CA SER A 56 8.06 5.30 4.82
C SER A 56 7.98 3.96 5.54
N ASP A 57 8.03 3.94 6.87
CA ASP A 57 7.85 2.72 7.66
C ASP A 57 6.47 2.11 7.48
N ASP A 58 5.41 2.93 7.49
CA ASP A 58 4.04 2.47 7.30
C ASP A 58 3.83 1.98 5.87
N VAL A 59 4.35 2.70 4.87
CA VAL A 59 4.28 2.30 3.46
C VAL A 59 5.03 1.00 3.21
N ARG A 60 6.21 0.82 3.84
CA ARG A 60 6.99 -0.42 3.75
C ARG A 60 6.20 -1.62 4.27
N LYS A 61 5.53 -1.50 5.42
CA LYS A 61 4.69 -2.57 5.97
C LYS A 61 3.58 -2.98 5.02
N VAL A 62 2.95 -2.00 4.35
CA VAL A 62 1.91 -2.28 3.34
C VAL A 62 2.48 -2.99 2.13
N LEU A 63 3.64 -2.56 1.65
CA LEU A 63 4.32 -3.20 0.52
C LEU A 63 4.71 -4.65 0.86
N GLN A 64 5.25 -4.89 2.05
CA GLN A 64 5.55 -6.25 2.54
C GLN A 64 4.28 -7.13 2.61
N SER A 65 3.17 -6.56 3.10
CA SER A 65 1.89 -7.27 3.10
C SER A 65 1.37 -7.57 1.69
N ALA A 66 1.59 -6.69 0.71
CA ALA A 66 1.21 -6.94 -0.68
C ALA A 66 2.05 -8.06 -1.31
N ILE A 67 3.36 -8.08 -1.06
CA ILE A 67 4.27 -9.14 -1.50
C ILE A 67 3.84 -10.48 -0.89
N ALA A 68 3.57 -10.52 0.41
CA ALA A 68 3.09 -11.73 1.08
C ALA A 68 1.76 -12.23 0.51
N ASN A 69 0.85 -11.33 0.11
CA ASN A 69 -0.40 -11.71 -0.54
C ASN A 69 -0.16 -12.28 -1.96
N ALA A 70 0.80 -11.71 -2.70
CA ALA A 70 1.17 -12.20 -4.03
C ALA A 70 1.77 -13.60 -3.97
N GLU A 71 2.64 -13.85 -3.00
CA GLU A 71 3.27 -15.16 -2.79
C GLU A 71 2.26 -16.21 -2.29
N ASN A 72 1.57 -15.94 -1.17
CA ASN A 72 0.76 -16.96 -0.52
C ASN A 72 -0.56 -17.26 -1.21
N ASN A 73 -1.20 -16.25 -1.80
CA ASN A 73 -2.54 -16.41 -2.38
C ASN A 73 -2.52 -16.56 -3.91
N HIS A 74 -1.48 -16.07 -4.57
CA HIS A 74 -1.38 -16.07 -6.04
C HIS A 74 -0.19 -16.88 -6.57
N GLN A 75 0.64 -17.43 -5.68
CA GLN A 75 1.85 -18.20 -6.02
C GLN A 75 2.72 -17.48 -7.06
N LEU A 76 2.76 -16.15 -6.98
CA LEU A 76 3.54 -15.33 -7.89
C LEU A 76 5.00 -15.30 -7.46
N ASP A 77 5.89 -15.27 -8.44
CA ASP A 77 7.33 -15.16 -8.23
C ASP A 77 7.70 -13.77 -7.68
N VAL A 78 8.22 -13.74 -6.46
CA VAL A 78 8.56 -12.51 -5.72
C VAL A 78 9.58 -11.66 -6.45
N ASP A 79 10.52 -12.28 -7.16
CA ASP A 79 11.60 -11.59 -7.87
C ASP A 79 11.11 -10.80 -9.09
N ARG A 80 9.94 -11.17 -9.63
CA ARG A 80 9.31 -10.52 -10.78
C ARG A 80 8.24 -9.50 -10.38
N LEU A 81 7.98 -9.33 -9.08
CA LEU A 81 6.96 -8.39 -8.60
C LEU A 81 7.44 -6.95 -8.74
N TYR A 82 6.54 -6.10 -9.24
CA TYR A 82 6.73 -4.67 -9.32
C TYR A 82 5.47 -3.94 -8.84
N VAL A 83 5.65 -2.68 -8.43
CA VAL A 83 4.54 -1.85 -7.94
C VAL A 83 3.80 -1.25 -9.15
N LYS A 84 2.73 -1.92 -9.58
CA LYS A 84 1.87 -1.43 -10.68
C LYS A 84 1.17 -0.11 -10.33
N GLU A 85 0.52 -0.05 -9.17
CA GLU A 85 -0.19 1.15 -8.71
C GLU A 85 0.00 1.34 -7.20
N ALA A 86 0.18 2.60 -6.79
CA ALA A 86 0.12 3.00 -5.39
C ALA A 86 -0.66 4.32 -5.29
N SER A 87 -1.86 4.26 -4.72
CA SER A 87 -2.77 5.40 -4.58
C SER A 87 -3.11 5.67 -3.12
N VAL A 88 -3.38 6.94 -2.81
CA VAL A 88 -3.70 7.40 -1.45
C VAL A 88 -5.05 8.11 -1.47
N GLY A 89 -6.01 7.56 -0.73
CA GLY A 89 -7.33 8.15 -0.56
C GLY A 89 -7.45 9.06 0.66
N ARG A 90 -8.50 9.87 0.70
CA ARG A 90 -8.88 10.61 1.91
C ARG A 90 -9.56 9.66 2.90
N GLY A 91 -9.06 9.62 4.13
CA GLY A 91 -9.68 8.91 5.25
C GLY A 91 -10.49 9.83 6.17
N LEU A 92 -10.88 9.31 7.33
CA LEU A 92 -11.55 10.07 8.38
C LEU A 92 -10.62 11.16 8.94
N VAL A 93 -11.06 12.42 8.89
CA VAL A 93 -10.31 13.57 9.41
C VAL A 93 -10.93 14.04 10.72
N MET A 94 -10.17 13.99 11.81
CA MET A 94 -10.58 14.52 13.11
C MET A 94 -10.46 16.04 13.12
N LYS A 95 -11.59 16.75 13.15
CA LYS A 95 -11.62 18.20 13.34
C LYS A 95 -11.39 18.52 14.83
N ARG A 96 -10.58 19.54 15.12
CA ARG A 96 -10.33 20.04 16.48
C ARG A 96 -10.62 21.54 16.52
N PHE A 97 -11.25 22.00 17.60
CA PHE A 97 -11.44 23.43 17.85
C PHE A 97 -10.10 24.05 18.25
N HIS A 98 -9.83 25.26 17.78
CA HIS A 98 -8.70 26.07 18.19
C HIS A 98 -9.21 27.52 18.29
N ALA A 99 -9.07 28.16 19.45
CA ALA A 99 -9.35 29.59 19.59
C ALA A 99 -8.33 30.35 18.72
N ARG A 100 -8.79 31.21 17.82
CA ARG A 100 -7.92 31.98 16.93
C ARG A 100 -7.58 33.31 17.57
#